data_AF-A0A8K0PMG6-F1
#
_entry.id   AF-A0A8K0PMG6-F1
#
_cell.length_a   1.000
_cell.length_b   1.000
_cell.length_c   1.000
_cell.angle_alpha   90.00
_cell.angle_beta   90.00
_cell.angle_gamma   90.00
#
_symmetry.space_group_name_H-M   'P 1'
#
loop_
_entity.id
_entity.type
_entity.pdbx_description
1 polymer ?
#
loop_
_entity_poly.entity_id
_entity_poly.type
_entity_poly.pdbx_seq_one_letter_code
_entity_poly.pdbx_strand_id
1 'polypeptide(L)'
;MAHDLARLGELSKLMEHIKSLPPGKLVPVRYAVQKFIGEEGFQNDEKWHRQCLLRELSQELRIVKVGRKYMCDKERVDAMDFDLWILHRSMFGVDDNIIESTEFI
;
A
#
# COMPACT_ATOMS: atom_id res chain seq x y z
N MET A 1 -11.34 5.07 21.64
CA MET A 1 -12.09 3.79 21.52
C MET A 1 -13.23 3.86 20.50
N ALA A 2 -14.25 4.72 20.63
CA ALA A 2 -15.36 4.76 19.66
C ALA A 2 -14.95 5.31 18.26
N HIS A 3 -14.07 6.31 18.21
CA HIS A 3 -13.54 6.85 16.94
C HIS A 3 -12.66 5.84 16.18
N ASP A 4 -11.97 4.96 16.88
CA ASP A 4 -11.03 4.00 16.29
C ASP A 4 -11.77 2.85 15.59
N LEU A 5 -12.90 2.41 16.18
CA LEU A 5 -13.79 1.41 15.57
C LEU A 5 -14.50 1.92 14.32
N ALA A 6 -14.88 3.20 14.30
CA ALA A 6 -15.49 3.82 13.12
C ALA A 6 -14.51 3.86 11.93
N ARG A 7 -13.26 4.27 12.18
CA ARG A 7 -12.18 4.32 11.17
C ARG A 7 -11.77 2.94 10.66
N LEU A 8 -11.73 1.94 11.55
CA LEU A 8 -11.56 0.52 11.19
C LEU A 8 -12.63 0.05 10.20
N GLY A 9 -13.89 0.42 10.46
CA GLY A 9 -15.01 0.10 9.58
C GLY A 9 -14.91 0.77 8.22
N GLU A 10 -14.42 2.01 8.16
CA GLU A 10 -14.16 2.75 6.92
C GLU A 10 -13.04 2.09 6.11
N LEU A 11 -11.91 1.73 6.75
CA LEU A 11 -10.82 1.05 6.06
C LEU A 11 -11.24 -0.33 5.54
N SER A 12 -11.99 -1.10 6.33
CA SER A 12 -12.47 -2.42 5.91
C SER A 12 -13.36 -2.31 4.67
N LYS A 13 -14.28 -1.35 4.65
CA LYS A 13 -15.13 -1.06 3.48
C LYS A 13 -14.32 -0.61 2.27
N LEU A 14 -13.30 0.22 2.49
CA LEU A 14 -12.39 0.65 1.43
C LEU A 14 -11.66 -0.55 0.82
N MET A 15 -11.11 -1.44 1.65
CA MET A 15 -10.38 -2.63 1.21
C MET A 15 -11.29 -3.59 0.44
N GLU A 16 -12.52 -3.81 0.91
CA GLU A 16 -13.52 -4.60 0.20
C GLU A 16 -13.88 -3.97 -1.14
N HIS A 17 -14.07 -2.65 -1.18
CA HIS A 17 -14.33 -1.92 -2.42
C HIS A 17 -13.19 -2.11 -3.42
N ILE A 18 -11.94 -1.89 -3.01
CA ILE A 18 -10.75 -2.06 -3.87
C ILE A 18 -10.64 -3.50 -4.39
N LYS A 19 -10.92 -4.51 -3.55
CA LYS A 19 -10.91 -5.92 -3.95
C LYS A 19 -12.01 -6.22 -4.98
N SER A 20 -13.16 -5.58 -4.86
CA SER A 20 -14.30 -5.72 -5.78
C SER A 20 -14.09 -5.06 -7.14
N LEU A 21 -13.13 -4.13 -7.26
CA LEU A 21 -12.85 -3.46 -8.53
C LEU A 21 -12.35 -4.47 -9.58
N PRO A 22 -12.90 -4.41 -10.82
CA PRO A 22 -12.44 -5.27 -11.91
C PRO A 22 -10.96 -5.00 -12.23
N PRO A 23 -10.27 -5.95 -12.90
CA PRO A 23 -8.96 -5.67 -13.47
C PRO A 23 -9.00 -4.47 -14.41
N GLY A 24 -8.21 -3.46 -14.10
CA GLY A 24 -8.05 -2.24 -14.87
C GLY A 24 -6.69 -2.14 -15.54
N LYS A 25 -6.29 -0.90 -15.82
CA LYS A 25 -5.00 -0.59 -16.47
C LYS A 25 -3.83 -0.88 -15.55
N LEU A 26 -2.87 -1.67 -16.04
CA LEU A 26 -1.60 -1.87 -15.35
C LEU A 26 -0.67 -0.67 -15.51
N VAL A 27 -0.15 -0.17 -14.38
CA VAL A 27 0.86 0.89 -14.31
C VAL A 27 2.07 0.42 -13.50
N PRO A 28 3.26 0.99 -13.70
CA PRO A 28 4.42 0.66 -12.87
C PRO A 28 4.17 0.94 -11.39
N VAL A 29 4.64 0.08 -10.48
CA VAL A 29 4.50 0.25 -9.02
C VAL A 29 5.01 1.60 -8.52
N ARG A 30 5.97 2.23 -9.21
CA ARG A 30 6.40 3.62 -8.89
C ARG A 30 5.22 4.62 -8.84
N TYR A 31 4.14 4.38 -9.59
CA TYR A 31 2.93 5.20 -9.53
C TYR A 31 2.26 5.10 -8.16
N ALA A 32 2.12 3.87 -7.63
CA ALA A 32 1.61 3.64 -6.30
C ALA A 32 2.55 4.20 -5.22
N VAL A 33 3.87 4.09 -5.41
CA VAL A 33 4.86 4.66 -4.49
C VAL A 33 4.75 6.19 -4.43
N GLN A 34 4.58 6.85 -5.57
CA GLN A 34 4.37 8.30 -5.61
C GLN A 34 3.08 8.72 -4.90
N LYS A 35 1.99 7.97 -5.10
CA LYS A 35 0.73 8.20 -4.38
C LYS A 35 0.85 7.94 -2.88
N PHE A 36 1.64 6.95 -2.49
CA PHE A 36 1.90 6.57 -1.09
C PHE A 36 2.70 7.64 -0.34
N ILE A 37 3.72 8.20 -1.00
CA ILE A 37 4.60 9.22 -0.42
C ILE A 37 3.91 10.60 -0.39
N GLY A 38 2.91 10.83 -1.26
CA GLY A 38 2.23 12.11 -1.39
C GLY A 38 3.06 13.17 -2.12
N GLU A 39 2.51 14.39 -2.26
CA GLU A 39 3.20 15.52 -2.92
C GLU A 39 4.31 16.13 -2.05
N GLU A 40 4.26 15.94 -0.72
CA GLU A 40 5.19 16.56 0.25
C GLU A 40 6.21 15.57 0.85
N GLY A 41 6.19 14.29 0.49
CA GLY A 41 6.95 13.24 1.17
C GLY A 41 8.38 13.03 0.69
N PHE A 42 9.30 13.23 1.62
CA PHE A 42 10.75 13.01 1.63
C PHE A 42 11.32 11.97 0.64
N GLN A 43 12.28 12.43 -0.17
CA GLN A 43 13.04 11.66 -1.18
C GLN A 43 13.84 10.45 -0.65
N ASN A 44 13.89 10.21 0.66
CA ASN A 44 14.93 9.36 1.23
C ASN A 44 14.64 7.87 1.33
N ASP A 45 13.44 7.37 1.03
CA ASP A 45 13.17 5.93 1.20
C ASP A 45 12.17 5.31 0.21
N GLU A 46 12.23 5.72 -1.08
CA GLU A 46 11.43 5.10 -2.16
C GLU A 46 11.53 3.57 -2.16
N LYS A 47 12.72 3.04 -1.84
CA LYS A 47 12.96 1.60 -1.74
C LYS A 47 12.16 0.95 -0.61
N TRP A 48 12.14 1.57 0.57
CA TRP A 48 11.37 1.08 1.71
C TRP A 48 9.88 1.13 1.42
N HIS A 49 9.37 2.25 0.89
CA HIS A 49 7.96 2.39 0.50
C HIS A 49 7.55 1.36 -0.54
N ARG A 50 8.40 1.15 -1.56
CA ARG A 50 8.16 0.11 -2.56
C ARG A 50 8.11 -1.28 -1.95
N GLN A 51 9.02 -1.62 -1.02
CA GLN A 51 9.01 -2.92 -0.33
C GLN A 51 7.77 -3.07 0.54
N CYS A 52 7.36 -2.01 1.23
CA CYS A 52 6.14 -1.98 2.03
C CYS A 52 4.90 -2.29 1.16
N LEU A 53 4.73 -1.60 0.02
CA LEU A 53 3.63 -1.87 -0.92
C LEU A 53 3.66 -3.29 -1.45
N LEU A 54 4.85 -3.82 -1.79
CA LEU A 54 5.00 -5.19 -2.30
C LEU A 54 4.67 -6.26 -1.24
N ARG A 55 4.94 -5.99 0.03
CA ARG A 55 4.69 -6.95 1.11
C ARG A 55 3.24 -6.89 1.58
N GLU A 56 2.74 -5.69 1.83
CA GLU A 56 1.48 -5.48 2.56
C GLU A 56 0.28 -5.25 1.66
N LEU A 57 0.48 -4.73 0.44
CA LEU A 57 -0.60 -4.30 -0.46
C LEU A 57 -0.54 -5.00 -1.83
N SER A 58 0.21 -6.10 -1.94
CA SER A 58 0.35 -6.83 -3.20
C SER A 58 -0.96 -7.40 -3.71
N GLN A 59 -1.83 -7.88 -2.83
CA GLN A 59 -3.11 -8.47 -3.21
C GLN A 59 -4.13 -7.39 -3.56
N GLU A 60 -4.23 -6.38 -2.70
CA GLU A 60 -5.15 -5.25 -2.79
C GLU A 60 -4.90 -4.48 -4.09
N LEU A 61 -3.65 -4.07 -4.34
CA LEU A 61 -3.27 -3.32 -5.54
C LEU A 61 -3.00 -4.20 -6.76
N ARG A 62 -3.20 -5.53 -6.62
CA ARG A 62 -2.97 -6.53 -7.66
C ARG A 62 -1.59 -6.38 -8.30
N ILE A 63 -0.56 -6.36 -7.45
CA ILE A 63 0.81 -6.18 -7.89
C ILE A 63 1.32 -7.46 -8.55
N VAL A 64 1.75 -7.35 -9.79
CA VAL A 64 2.28 -8.46 -10.61
C VAL A 64 3.66 -8.12 -11.16
N LYS A 65 4.53 -9.14 -11.27
CA LYS A 65 5.84 -9.00 -11.90
C LYS A 65 5.74 -9.27 -13.39
N VAL A 66 6.04 -8.27 -14.21
CA VAL A 66 6.05 -8.36 -15.68
C VAL A 66 7.48 -8.14 -16.16
N GLY A 67 8.17 -9.24 -16.50
CA GLY A 67 9.59 -9.23 -16.82
C GLY A 67 10.45 -8.74 -15.65
N ARG A 68 11.13 -7.60 -15.83
CA ARG A 68 11.99 -6.98 -14.80
C ARG A 68 11.29 -5.91 -13.95
N LYS A 69 10.00 -5.63 -14.20
CA LYS A 69 9.27 -4.54 -13.54
C LYS A 69 8.08 -5.09 -12.76
N TYR A 70 7.72 -4.39 -11.67
CA TYR A 70 6.48 -4.64 -10.96
C TYR A 70 5.42 -3.65 -11.44
N MET A 71 4.24 -4.18 -11.72
CA MET A 71 3.09 -3.44 -12.21
C MET A 71 1.94 -3.61 -11.21
N CYS A 72 1.13 -2.58 -11.03
CA CYS A 72 -0.05 -2.56 -10.17
C CYS A 72 -1.25 -2.06 -10.96
N ASP A 73 -2.43 -2.34 -10.45
CA ASP A 73 -3.68 -1.85 -11.03
C ASP A 73 -3.88 -0.37 -10.71
N LYS A 74 -3.99 0.48 -11.74
CA LYS A 74 -4.13 1.93 -11.57
C LYS A 74 -5.41 2.30 -10.83
N GLU A 75 -6.53 1.67 -11.14
CA GLU A 75 -7.84 2.02 -10.58
C GLU A 75 -7.87 1.67 -9.10
N ARG A 76 -7.25 0.55 -8.72
CA ARG A 76 -7.10 0.15 -7.32
C ARG A 76 -6.17 1.06 -6.53
N VAL A 77 -5.09 1.53 -7.16
CA VAL A 77 -4.18 2.52 -6.56
C VAL A 77 -4.87 3.87 -6.39
N ASP A 78 -5.66 4.31 -7.36
CA ASP A 78 -6.37 5.59 -7.29
C ASP A 78 -7.56 5.55 -6.30
N ALA A 79 -8.17 4.38 -6.13
CA ALA A 79 -9.19 4.14 -5.12
C ALA A 79 -8.62 3.93 -3.72
N MET A 80 -7.31 3.73 -3.58
CA MET A 80 -6.66 3.55 -2.29
C MET A 80 -6.46 4.89 -1.58
N ASP A 81 -6.99 4.97 -0.37
CA ASP A 81 -6.66 6.03 0.59
C ASP A 81 -5.45 5.59 1.42
N PHE A 82 -4.26 5.98 0.97
CA PHE A 82 -3.00 5.62 1.62
C PHE A 82 -2.85 6.28 3.00
N ASP A 83 -3.41 7.47 3.20
CA ASP A 83 -3.35 8.16 4.50
C ASP A 83 -4.18 7.42 5.55
N LEU A 84 -5.39 6.99 5.18
CA LEU A 84 -6.23 6.16 6.04
C LEU A 84 -5.56 4.82 6.36
N TRP A 85 -4.91 4.21 5.38
CA TRP A 85 -4.19 2.95 5.57
C TRP A 85 -2.97 3.11 6.50
N ILE A 86 -2.14 4.15 6.32
CA ILE A 86 -0.98 4.44 7.18
C ILE A 86 -1.43 4.72 8.61
N LEU A 87 -2.45 5.55 8.78
CA LEU A 87 -3.00 5.90 10.09
C LEU A 87 -3.43 4.64 10.86
N HIS A 88 -4.12 3.73 10.17
CA HIS A 88 -4.51 2.46 10.75
C HIS A 88 -3.30 1.58 11.08
N ARG A 89 -2.34 1.43 10.17
CA ARG A 89 -1.12 0.64 10.42
C ARG A 89 -0.35 1.13 11.64
N SER A 90 -0.28 2.45 11.84
CA SER A 90 0.34 3.07 13.00
C SER A 90 -0.45 2.81 14.29
N MET A 91 -1.78 2.82 14.24
CA MET A 91 -2.66 2.58 15.40
C MET A 91 -2.62 1.14 15.92
N PHE A 92 -2.43 0.14 15.06
CA PHE A 92 -2.41 -1.27 15.45
C PHE A 92 -1.03 -1.83 15.76
N GLY A 93 0.01 -0.98 15.78
CA GLY A 93 1.33 -1.32 16.32
C GLY A 93 1.82 -2.68 15.86
N VAL A 94 1.94 -2.89 14.54
CA VAL A 94 2.79 -3.98 14.05
C VAL A 94 4.21 -3.46 14.19
N ASP A 95 4.91 -3.91 15.23
CA ASP A 95 6.29 -3.56 15.59
C ASP A 95 7.14 -3.11 14.40
N ASP A 96 7.59 -1.85 14.43
CA ASP A 96 8.65 -1.32 13.57
C ASP A 96 10.03 -1.99 13.81
N ASN A 97 10.09 -3.08 14.60
CA ASN A 97 11.30 -3.78 15.04
C ASN A 97 11.57 -5.13 14.36
N ILE A 98 11.22 -5.29 13.08
CA ILE A 98 11.79 -6.38 12.25
C ILE A 98 12.37 -5.79 10.98
N ILE A 99 13.39 -4.94 11.13
CA ILE A 99 14.35 -4.60 10.08
C ILE A 99 15.77 -4.75 10.65
N GLU A 100 16.03 -5.88 11.31
CA GLU A 100 17.37 -6.44 11.27
C GLU A 100 17.27 -7.85 10.69
N SER A 101 18.04 -8.06 9.63
CA SER A 101 18.39 -9.36 9.06
C SER A 101 17.25 -10.15 8.42
N THR A 102 17.12 -10.05 7.10
CA THR A 102 17.49 -11.21 6.27
C THR A 102 17.66 -10.82 4.81
N GLU A 103 18.89 -11.03 4.34
CA GLU A 103 19.25 -11.17 2.94
C GLU A 103 18.29 -12.14 2.24
N PHE A 104 17.77 -11.74 1.07
CA PHE A 104 17.28 -12.69 0.10
C PHE A 104 18.11 -12.54 -1.17
N ILE A 105 18.98 -13.55 -1.35
CA ILE A 105 19.68 -13.95 -2.56
C ILE A 105 18.65 -14.33 -3.63
#